data_AF-A8V1V9-F1
#
_entry.id   AF-A8V1V9-F1
#
_cell.length_a   1.000
_cell.length_b   1.000
_cell.length_c   1.000
_cell.angle_alpha   90.00
_cell.angle_beta   90.00
_cell.angle_gamma   90.00
#
_symmetry.space_group_name_H-M   'P 1'
#
loop_
_entity.id
_entity.type
_entity.pdbx_description
1 polymer ?
#
loop_
_entity_poly.entity_id
_entity_poly.type
_entity_poly.pdbx_seq_one_letter_code
_entity_poly.pdbx_strand_id
1 'polypeptide(L)'
;HGNEGVDSAGHVIKAFGEFVVGGNYIVGIIVFVILVTINFIVITKGTERISEVAARFTLDAMPGKQMAIDADLNAGIIDEKEAQRRREQIQKEADFYGANGWCK
;
A
#
# COMPACT_ATOMS: atom_id res chain seq x y z
N HIS A 1 27.03 -21.76 2.29
CA HIS A 1 26.26 -22.14 3.48
C HIS A 1 24.95 -21.37 3.48
N GLY A 2 23.92 -21.88 2.81
CA GLY A 2 22.70 -21.12 2.47
C GLY A 2 21.40 -21.86 2.74
N ASN A 3 21.37 -22.77 3.72
CA ASN A 3 20.19 -23.57 4.07
C ASN A 3 19.65 -23.31 5.48
N GLU A 4 20.19 -22.35 6.22
CA GLU A 4 19.87 -22.16 7.64
C GLU A 4 18.66 -21.23 7.89
N GLY A 5 18.06 -20.64 6.85
CA GLY A 5 16.98 -19.67 7.03
C GLY A 5 15.63 -20.29 7.40
N VAL A 6 15.20 -21.32 6.65
CA VAL A 6 13.88 -21.95 6.83
C VAL A 6 13.88 -23.01 7.94
N ASP A 7 14.94 -23.83 8.02
CA ASP A 7 15.05 -24.87 9.05
C ASP A 7 15.21 -24.26 10.45
N SER A 8 16.02 -23.21 10.60
CA SER A 8 16.18 -22.55 11.91
C SER A 8 14.91 -21.83 12.35
N ALA A 9 14.19 -21.19 11.43
CA ALA A 9 12.90 -20.56 11.73
C ALA A 9 11.86 -21.62 12.17
N GLY A 10 11.84 -22.79 11.53
CA GLY A 10 10.99 -23.91 11.92
C GLY A 10 11.25 -24.42 13.33
N HIS A 11 12.52 -24.49 13.74
CA HIS A 11 12.89 -24.89 15.11
C HIS A 11 12.42 -23.88 16.17
N VAL A 12 12.52 -22.58 15.89
CA VAL A 12 12.03 -21.52 16.78
C VAL A 12 10.50 -21.60 16.91
N ILE A 13 9.77 -21.72 15.80
CA ILE A 13 8.31 -21.81 15.80
C ILE A 13 7.83 -23.04 16.58
N LYS A 14 8.50 -24.20 16.38
CA LYS A 14 8.16 -25.44 17.08
C LYS A 14 8.40 -25.33 18.59
N ALA A 15 9.55 -24.80 19.00
CA ALA A 15 9.89 -24.60 20.41
C ALA A 15 8.93 -23.61 21.09
N PHE A 16 8.55 -22.52 20.41
CA PHE A 16 7.55 -21.58 20.91
C PHE A 16 6.15 -22.20 21.01
N GLY A 17 5.75 -23.00 20.03
CA GLY A 17 4.46 -23.70 20.03
C GLY A 17 4.34 -24.68 21.20
N GLU A 18 5.36 -25.49 21.44
CA GLU A 18 5.40 -26.42 22.58
C GLU A 18 5.40 -25.68 23.92
N PHE A 19 6.11 -24.56 24.03
CA PHE A 19 6.13 -23.70 25.22
C PHE A 19 4.76 -23.07 25.53
N VAL A 20 4.06 -22.57 24.50
CA VAL A 20 2.76 -21.88 24.65
C VAL A 20 1.63 -22.86 24.98
N VAL A 21 1.67 -24.08 24.44
CA VAL A 21 0.64 -25.09 24.72
C VAL A 21 0.79 -25.65 26.13
N GLY A 22 2.00 -25.76 26.68
CA GLY A 22 2.24 -26.08 28.10
C GLY A 22 1.54 -27.34 28.64
N GLY A 23 1.11 -28.24 27.75
CA GLY A 23 0.32 -29.44 28.07
C GLY A 23 -1.21 -29.29 27.98
N ASN A 24 -1.75 -28.10 27.73
CA ASN A 24 -3.19 -27.88 27.55
C ASN A 24 -3.51 -27.20 26.20
N TYR A 25 -4.04 -27.99 25.26
CA TYR A 25 -4.44 -27.53 23.93
C TYR A 25 -5.47 -26.39 23.95
N ILE A 26 -6.36 -26.33 24.96
CA ILE A 26 -7.36 -25.25 25.09
C ILE A 26 -6.66 -23.91 25.35
N VAL A 27 -5.64 -23.90 26.20
CA VAL A 27 -4.84 -22.70 26.48
C VAL A 27 -4.09 -22.26 25.23
N GLY A 28 -3.51 -23.21 24.48
CA GLY A 28 -2.85 -22.93 23.20
C GLY A 28 -3.77 -22.26 22.17
N ILE A 29 -5.02 -22.73 22.05
CA ILE A 29 -6.01 -22.14 21.14
C ILE A 29 -6.36 -20.71 21.55
N ILE A 30 -6.56 -20.44 22.85
CA ILE A 30 -6.88 -19.09 23.33
C ILE A 30 -5.75 -18.12 23.01
N VAL A 31 -4.49 -18.51 23.29
CA VAL A 31 -3.32 -17.67 22.98
C VAL A 31 -3.16 -17.49 21.47
N PHE A 32 -3.38 -18.52 20.67
CA PHE A 32 -3.34 -18.42 19.21
C PHE A 32 -4.35 -17.39 18.67
N VAL A 33 -5.59 -17.42 19.16
CA VAL A 33 -6.63 -16.44 18.77
C VAL A 33 -6.25 -15.02 19.18
N ILE A 34 -5.68 -14.83 20.38
CA ILE A 34 -5.18 -13.53 20.84
C ILE A 34 -4.06 -13.03 19.92
N LEU A 35 -3.08 -13.88 19.61
CA LEU A 35 -1.95 -13.52 18.74
C LEU A 35 -2.42 -13.17 17.33
N VAL A 36 -3.32 -13.96 16.74
CA VAL A 36 -3.91 -13.66 15.42
C VAL A 36 -4.65 -12.33 15.44
N THR A 37 -5.43 -12.08 16.50
CA THR A 37 -6.19 -10.83 16.65
C THR A 37 -5.26 -9.62 16.75
N ILE A 38 -4.20 -9.69 17.57
CA ILE A 38 -3.20 -8.62 17.69
C ILE A 38 -2.49 -8.40 16.35
N ASN A 39 -2.06 -9.47 15.68
CA ASN A 39 -1.42 -9.37 14.36
C ASN A 39 -2.34 -8.72 13.34
N PHE A 40 -3.63 -9.08 13.33
CA PHE A 40 -4.61 -8.49 12.44
C PHE A 40 -4.79 -6.98 12.71
N ILE A 41 -4.89 -6.56 13.97
CA ILE A 41 -4.98 -5.15 14.35
C ILE A 41 -3.74 -4.37 13.90
N VAL A 42 -2.53 -4.92 14.12
CA VAL A 42 -1.27 -4.27 13.73
C VAL A 42 -1.17 -4.10 12.23
N ILE A 43 -1.51 -5.12 11.43
CA ILE A 43 -1.50 -5.05 9.97
C ILE A 43 -2.49 -3.99 9.49
N THR A 44 -3.72 -4.01 10.02
CA THR A 44 -4.76 -3.04 9.65
C THR A 44 -4.30 -1.61 9.95
N LYS A 45 -3.72 -1.37 11.14
CA LYS A 45 -3.19 -0.07 11.54
C LYS A 45 -1.92 0.36 10.79
N GLY A 46 -1.11 -0.59 10.34
CA GLY A 46 0.06 -0.32 9.49
C GLY A 46 -0.33 0.11 8.07
N THR A 47 -1.44 -0.42 7.56
CA THR A 47 -1.89 -0.18 6.18
C THR A 47 -2.50 1.22 5.98
N GLU A 48 -3.07 1.81 7.04
CA GLU A 48 -3.64 3.17 7.03
C GLU A 48 -2.61 4.21 6.53
N ARG A 49 -1.33 4.12 6.94
CA ARG A 49 -0.28 5.07 6.50
C ARG A 49 0.15 4.89 5.04
N ILE A 50 0.06 3.68 4.52
CA ILE A 50 0.51 3.37 3.15
C ILE A 50 -0.51 3.91 2.12
N SER A 51 -1.79 3.89 2.47
CA SER A 51 -2.88 4.36 1.59
C SER A 51 -2.85 5.88 1.39
N GLU A 52 -2.52 6.65 2.43
CA GLU A 52 -2.33 8.10 2.35
C GLU A 52 -1.19 8.48 1.38
N VAL A 53 -0.09 7.74 1.45
CA VAL A 53 1.10 7.98 0.64
C VAL A 53 0.83 7.68 -0.84
N ALA A 54 0.07 6.63 -1.16
CA ALA A 54 -0.30 6.30 -2.53
C ALA A 54 -1.16 7.40 -3.17
N ALA A 55 -2.19 7.89 -2.46
CA ALA A 55 -3.00 9.01 -2.92
C ALA A 55 -2.17 10.27 -3.14
N ARG A 56 -1.24 10.54 -2.22
CA ARG A 56 -0.35 11.69 -2.31
C ARG A 56 0.64 11.59 -3.46
N PHE A 57 1.20 10.42 -3.74
CA PHE A 57 2.06 10.20 -4.91
C PHE A 57 1.34 10.44 -6.23
N THR A 58 0.08 10.01 -6.35
CA THR A 58 -0.72 10.26 -7.56
C THR A 58 -1.03 11.75 -7.72
N LEU A 59 -1.32 12.46 -6.62
CA LEU A 59 -1.59 13.90 -6.65
C LEU A 59 -0.32 14.73 -6.94
N ASP A 60 0.81 14.36 -6.36
CA ASP A 60 2.10 15.02 -6.56
C ASP A 60 2.67 14.82 -7.99
N ALA A 61 2.16 13.82 -8.73
CA ALA A 61 2.51 13.59 -10.13
C ALA A 61 1.77 14.51 -11.13
N MET A 62 0.69 15.17 -10.70
CA MET A 62 -0.13 16.02 -11.58
C MET A 62 0.60 17.24 -12.16
N PRO A 63 1.41 17.99 -11.37
CA PRO A 63 2.20 19.10 -11.91
C PRO A 63 3.18 18.63 -13.00
N GLY A 64 3.81 17.46 -12.82
CA GLY A 64 4.71 16.89 -13.83
C GLY A 64 4.01 16.58 -15.15
N LYS A 65 2.79 16.03 -15.09
CA LYS A 65 1.97 15.80 -16.29
C LYS A 65 1.53 17.10 -16.96
N GLN A 66 1.23 18.15 -16.20
CA GLN A 66 0.90 19.47 -16.75
C GLN A 66 2.12 20.14 -17.40
N MET A 67 3.29 20.07 -16.77
CA MET A 67 4.55 20.59 -17.34
C MET A 67 4.92 19.89 -18.65
N ALA A 68 4.62 18.60 -18.79
CA ALA A 68 4.83 17.88 -20.05
C ALA A 68 3.95 18.41 -21.19
N ILE A 69 2.68 18.75 -20.91
CA ILE A 69 1.79 19.38 -21.90
C ILE A 69 2.30 20.77 -22.29
N ASP A 70 2.75 21.55 -21.31
CA ASP A 70 3.27 22.89 -21.56
C ASP A 70 4.54 22.85 -22.40
N ALA A 71 5.42 21.87 -22.17
CA ALA A 71 6.59 21.62 -22.99
C ALA A 71 6.23 21.21 -24.43
N ASP A 72 5.27 20.29 -24.59
CA ASP A 72 4.79 19.85 -25.91
C ASP A 72 4.16 21.02 -26.70
N LEU A 73 3.38 21.88 -26.03
CA LEU A 73 2.75 23.05 -26.63
C LEU A 73 3.80 24.09 -27.05
N ASN A 74 4.76 24.37 -26.16
CA ASN A 74 5.84 25.34 -26.44
C ASN A 74 6.81 24.83 -27.53
N ALA A 75 6.97 23.51 -27.66
CA ALA A 75 7.73 22.88 -28.74
C ALA A 75 6.96 22.80 -30.07
N GLY A 76 5.68 23.19 -30.10
CA GLY A 76 4.82 23.10 -31.29
C GLY A 76 4.45 21.68 -31.69
N ILE A 77 4.63 20.70 -30.79
CA ILE A 77 4.28 19.28 -31.02
C ILE A 77 2.77 19.10 -30.96
N ILE A 78 2.08 19.89 -30.14
CA ILE A 78 0.63 19.90 -30.00
C ILE A 78 0.06 21.31 -30.22
N ASP A 79 -1.20 21.39 -30.63
CA ASP A 79 -1.93 22.65 -30.74
C ASP A 79 -2.63 23.02 -29.41
N GLU A 80 -3.15 24.24 -29.33
CA GLU A 80 -3.80 24.77 -28.13
C GLU A 80 -5.09 24.02 -27.76
N LYS A 81 -5.83 23.50 -28.75
CA LYS A 81 -7.04 22.67 -28.51
C LYS A 81 -6.67 21.30 -27.94
N GLU A 82 -5.61 20.69 -28.43
CA GLU A 82 -5.10 19.41 -27.98
C GLU A 82 -4.47 19.54 -26.59
N ALA A 83 -3.77 20.63 -26.31
CA ALA A 83 -3.28 20.95 -24.97
C ALA A 83 -4.44 21.10 -23.96
N GLN A 84 -5.51 21.83 -24.33
CA GLN A 84 -6.73 21.96 -23.52
C GLN A 84 -7.36 20.58 -23.25
N ARG A 85 -7.52 19.75 -24.30
CA ARG A 85 -8.11 18.41 -24.20
C ARG A 85 -7.29 17.50 -23.27
N ARG A 86 -5.96 17.53 -23.35
CA ARG A 86 -5.07 16.74 -22.49
C ARG A 86 -5.11 17.21 -21.02
N ARG A 87 -5.17 18.53 -20.78
CA ARG A 87 -5.35 19.08 -19.43
C ARG A 87 -6.67 18.64 -18.81
N GLU A 88 -7.77 18.64 -19.58
CA GLU A 88 -9.07 18.11 -19.13
C GLU A 88 -9.01 16.61 -18.81
N GLN A 89 -8.22 15.81 -19.55
CA GLN A 89 -8.03 14.40 -19.24
C GLN A 89 -7.27 14.19 -17.92
N ILE A 90 -6.21 14.97 -17.68
CA ILE A 90 -5.48 14.93 -16.39
C ILE A 90 -6.40 15.35 -15.25
N GLN A 91 -7.24 16.37 -15.44
CA GLN A 91 -8.21 16.81 -14.46
C GLN A 91 -9.21 15.69 -14.12
N LYS A 92 -9.70 14.96 -15.14
CA LYS A 92 -10.60 13.81 -14.94
C LYS A 92 -9.92 12.64 -14.23
N GLU A 93 -8.64 12.38 -14.52
CA GLU A 93 -7.85 11.40 -13.77
C GLU A 93 -7.75 11.81 -12.30
N ALA A 94 -7.44 13.08 -12.02
CA ALA A 94 -7.38 13.63 -10.67
C ALA A 94 -8.71 13.49 -9.91
N ASP A 95 -9.82 13.83 -10.56
CA ASP A 95 -11.16 13.73 -10.00
C ASP A 95 -11.54 12.27 -9.72
N PHE A 96 -11.09 11.31 -10.52
CA PHE A 96 -11.30 9.88 -10.25
C PHE A 96 -10.58 9.42 -8.97
N TYR A 97 -9.32 9.84 -8.78
CA TYR A 97 -8.55 9.53 -7.57
C TYR A 97 -8.98 10.37 -6.34
N GLY A 98 -9.60 11.54 -6.55
CA GLY A 98 -10.06 12.45 -5.50
C GLY A 98 -11.53 12.27 -5.05
N ALA A 99 -12.44 11.93 -5.97
CA ALA A 99 -13.89 11.88 -5.70
C ALA A 99 -14.43 10.46 -5.46
N ASN A 100 -13.81 9.43 -6.04
CA ASN A 100 -14.21 8.04 -5.83
C ASN A 100 -13.28 7.36 -4.81
N GLY A 101 -13.40 7.81 -3.56
CA GLY A 101 -13.27 6.99 -2.35
C GLY A 101 -11.91 6.35 -2.08
N TRP A 102 -10.97 7.12 -1.52
CA TRP A 102 -10.00 6.66 -0.50
C TRP A 102 -9.51 7.81 0.42
N CYS A 103 -9.94 9.05 0.16
CA CYS A 103 -9.65 10.22 0.98
C CYS A 103 -10.95 10.80 1.56
N LYS A 104 -11.58 10.07 2.49
CA LYS A 104 -12.51 10.63 3.47
C LYS A 104 -12.43 9.83 4.75
#